data_AF-A0A264VQF6-F1
#
_entry.id   AF-A0A264VQF6-F1
#
_cell.length_a   1.000
_cell.length_b   1.000
_cell.length_c   1.000
_cell.angle_alpha   90.00
_cell.angle_beta   90.00
_cell.angle_gamma   90.00
#
_symmetry.space_group_name_H-M   'P 1'
#
loop_
_entity.id
_entity.type
_entity.pdbx_description
1 polymer ?
#
loop_
_entity_poly.entity_id
_entity_poly.type
_entity_poly.pdbx_seq_one_letter_code
_entity_poly.pdbx_strand_id
1 'polypeptide(L)'
;MSHSNGYWTGDLYAGSTVFIRRQDGHLSKCKVINVANHWFNVAGISSSFDKFTATSQEGVVALPDAYDVRERYSIQQQRDYLARLDISALSSLQINHLYAGLHLAKRAGGGALPGMPIAETPEGIRSYIQEMNLSTLSEIQVMYMLTGLKIATKN
;
A
#
# COMPACT_ATOMS: atom_id res chain seq x y z
N MET A 1 27.37 8.70 -30.64
CA MET A 1 26.71 7.71 -29.75
C MET A 1 25.48 8.37 -29.15
N SER A 2 24.30 8.21 -29.75
CA SER A 2 23.06 8.85 -29.27
C SER A 2 22.52 8.09 -28.05
N HIS A 3 22.52 8.73 -26.89
CA HIS A 3 21.68 8.28 -25.78
C HIS A 3 20.24 8.61 -26.17
N SER A 4 19.50 7.63 -26.67
CA SER A 4 18.06 7.76 -26.79
C SER A 4 17.50 8.02 -25.40
N ASN A 5 16.83 9.16 -25.21
CA ASN A 5 15.92 9.39 -24.09
C ASN A 5 14.74 8.40 -24.20
N GLY A 6 15.02 7.11 -24.03
CA GLY A 6 14.07 6.02 -24.15
C GLY A 6 13.18 6.03 -22.92
N TYR A 7 11.90 6.28 -23.14
CA TYR A 7 10.86 6.02 -22.15
C TYR A 7 10.98 4.57 -21.64
N TRP A 8 10.73 4.35 -20.34
CA TRP A 8 10.97 3.07 -19.66
C TRP A 8 10.22 1.87 -20.27
N THR A 9 9.14 2.11 -21.02
CA THR A 9 8.36 1.07 -21.69
C THR A 9 9.10 0.43 -22.88
N GLY A 10 10.24 1.00 -23.30
CA GLY A 10 11.13 0.42 -24.31
C GLY A 10 11.67 -0.95 -23.91
N ASP A 11 11.87 -1.17 -22.61
CA ASP A 11 12.42 -2.42 -22.04
C ASP A 11 11.33 -3.44 -21.66
N LEU A 12 10.06 -3.18 -22.00
CA LEU A 12 8.95 -4.07 -21.68
C LEU A 12 8.95 -5.32 -22.56
N TYR A 13 8.65 -6.46 -21.91
CA TYR A 13 8.37 -7.73 -22.56
C TYR A 13 7.17 -8.42 -21.87
N ALA A 14 6.59 -9.42 -22.52
CA ALA A 14 5.52 -10.21 -21.90
C ALA A 14 6.07 -10.90 -20.63
N GLY A 15 5.40 -10.68 -19.49
CA GLY A 15 5.85 -11.13 -18.16
C GLY A 15 6.49 -10.04 -17.30
N SER A 16 6.85 -8.89 -17.86
CA SER A 16 7.32 -7.73 -17.10
C SER A 16 6.28 -7.32 -16.04
N THR A 17 6.77 -6.95 -14.86
CA THR A 17 5.93 -6.35 -13.81
C THR A 17 5.71 -4.89 -14.12
N VAL A 18 4.46 -4.44 -13.98
CA VAL A 18 4.09 -3.02 -14.01
C VAL A 18 3.13 -2.73 -12.88
N PHE A 19 3.11 -1.48 -12.40
CA PHE A 19 2.12 -1.02 -11.44
C PHE A 19 1.10 -0.16 -12.14
N ILE A 20 -0.17 -0.43 -11.91
CA ILE A 20 -1.27 0.27 -12.53
C ILE A 20 -1.87 1.22 -11.52
N ARG A 21 -1.81 2.51 -11.82
CA ARG A 21 -2.47 3.57 -11.05
C ARG A 21 -3.84 3.85 -11.67
N ARG A 22 -4.88 3.52 -10.91
CA ARG A 22 -6.26 3.86 -11.24
C ARG A 22 -6.52 5.35 -10.99
N GLN A 23 -7.68 5.84 -11.42
CA GLN A 23 -8.05 7.26 -11.29
C GLN A 23 -8.16 7.73 -9.84
N ASP A 24 -8.51 6.83 -8.92
CA ASP A 24 -8.54 7.07 -7.47
C ASP A 24 -7.14 7.12 -6.83
N GLY A 25 -6.08 6.92 -7.62
CA GLY A 25 -4.70 6.86 -7.16
C GLY A 25 -4.27 5.49 -6.64
N HIS A 26 -5.17 4.51 -6.54
CA HIS A 26 -4.86 3.18 -6.04
C HIS A 26 -3.97 2.41 -7.01
N LEU A 27 -2.91 1.80 -6.47
CA LEU A 27 -1.95 1.01 -7.20
C LEU A 27 -2.30 -0.48 -7.18
N SER A 28 -2.31 -1.11 -8.35
CA SER A 28 -2.41 -2.56 -8.53
C SER A 28 -1.15 -3.10 -9.19
N LYS A 29 -0.59 -4.20 -8.66
CA LYS A 29 0.55 -4.88 -9.28
C LYS A 29 0.04 -5.83 -10.38
N CYS A 30 0.52 -5.64 -11.61
CA CYS A 30 0.06 -6.41 -12.76
C CYS A 30 1.23 -6.95 -13.60
N LYS A 31 0.90 -7.83 -14.54
CA LYS A 31 1.85 -8.39 -15.51
C LYS A 31 1.51 -7.93 -16.92
N VAL A 32 2.51 -7.56 -17.68
CA VAL A 32 2.38 -7.31 -19.12
C VAL A 32 2.13 -8.65 -19.81
N ILE A 33 1.13 -8.73 -20.67
CA ILE A 33 0.77 -9.97 -21.39
C ILE A 33 1.20 -9.94 -22.85
N ASN A 34 1.29 -8.75 -23.44
CA ASN A 34 1.69 -8.57 -24.83
C ASN A 34 2.33 -7.20 -25.02
N VAL A 35 3.34 -7.11 -25.88
CA VAL A 35 4.02 -5.86 -26.25
C VAL A 35 4.13 -5.79 -27.76
N ALA A 36 3.65 -4.68 -28.32
CA ALA A 36 3.76 -4.35 -29.74
C ALA A 36 4.63 -3.09 -29.92
N ASN A 37 4.70 -2.60 -31.17
CA ASN A 37 5.54 -1.45 -31.53
C ASN A 37 5.16 -0.18 -30.75
N HIS A 38 3.87 0.12 -30.63
CA HIS A 38 3.37 1.37 -30.03
C HIS A 38 2.47 1.18 -28.81
N TRP A 39 2.13 -0.06 -28.48
CA TRP A 39 1.22 -0.35 -27.38
C TRP A 39 1.62 -1.63 -26.64
N PHE A 40 1.09 -1.80 -25.45
CA PHE A 40 1.20 -3.03 -24.66
C PHE A 40 -0.09 -3.30 -23.90
N ASN A 41 -0.31 -4.56 -23.56
CA ASN A 41 -1.49 -5.01 -22.80
C ASN A 41 -1.08 -5.54 -21.43
N VAL A 42 -1.96 -5.37 -20.45
CA VAL A 42 -1.72 -5.75 -19.06
C VAL A 42 -2.81 -6.73 -18.62
N ALA A 43 -2.42 -7.76 -17.88
CA ALA A 43 -3.33 -8.78 -17.36
C ALA A 43 -4.45 -8.13 -16.53
N GLY A 44 -5.70 -8.51 -16.82
CA GLY A 44 -6.88 -8.00 -16.10
C GLY A 44 -7.33 -6.59 -16.50
N ILE A 45 -6.73 -6.00 -17.53
CA ILE A 45 -7.13 -4.70 -18.08
C ILE A 45 -7.44 -4.88 -19.56
N SER A 46 -8.68 -4.55 -19.93
CA SER A 46 -9.18 -4.75 -21.30
C SER A 46 -8.56 -3.80 -22.31
N SER A 47 -8.21 -2.59 -21.88
CA SER A 47 -7.63 -1.56 -22.73
C SER A 47 -6.13 -1.68 -22.89
N SER A 48 -5.66 -1.37 -24.10
CA SER A 48 -4.24 -1.24 -24.39
C SER A 48 -3.67 0.06 -23.86
N PHE A 49 -2.39 0.03 -23.51
CA PHE A 49 -1.62 1.18 -23.07
C PHE A 49 -0.71 1.65 -24.20
N ASP A 50 -0.69 2.95 -24.46
CA ASP A 50 0.28 3.56 -25.37
C ASP A 50 1.69 3.53 -24.74
N LYS A 51 2.71 3.10 -25.50
CA LYS A 51 4.08 2.94 -24.97
C LYS A 51 4.73 4.28 -24.63
N PHE A 52 4.44 5.34 -25.36
CA PHE A 52 5.09 6.64 -25.16
C PHE A 52 4.58 7.34 -23.90
N THR A 53 3.28 7.21 -23.63
CA THR A 53 2.59 7.85 -22.50
C THR A 53 2.36 6.92 -21.32
N ALA A 54 2.56 5.62 -21.49
CA ALA A 54 2.23 4.56 -20.53
C ALA A 54 0.78 4.66 -20.01
N THR A 55 -0.14 5.15 -20.84
CA THR A 55 -1.52 5.45 -20.43
C THR A 55 -2.51 4.78 -21.38
N SER A 56 -3.63 4.32 -20.83
CA SER A 56 -4.76 3.74 -21.58
C SER A 56 -5.79 4.81 -21.97
N GLN A 57 -6.76 4.45 -22.83
CA GLN A 57 -7.82 5.37 -23.25
C GLN A 57 -8.71 5.83 -22.08
N GLU A 58 -8.85 5.03 -21.03
CA GLU A 58 -9.63 5.35 -19.82
C GLU A 58 -8.83 6.18 -18.81
N GLY A 59 -7.62 6.64 -19.16
CA GLY A 59 -6.77 7.45 -18.30
C GLY A 59 -6.08 6.64 -17.18
N VAL A 60 -6.09 5.31 -17.25
CA VAL A 60 -5.31 4.47 -16.33
C VAL A 60 -3.85 4.52 -16.73
N VAL A 61 -2.97 4.72 -15.74
CA VAL A 61 -1.53 4.94 -15.97
C VAL A 61 -0.74 3.72 -15.50
N ALA A 62 0.16 3.22 -16.34
CA ALA A 62 1.17 2.23 -15.98
C ALA A 62 2.45 2.91 -15.50
N LEU A 63 3.01 2.36 -14.43
CA LEU A 63 4.25 2.79 -13.78
C LEU A 63 5.26 1.64 -13.81
N PRO A 64 6.57 1.96 -13.86
CA PRO A 64 7.62 0.95 -13.88
C PRO A 64 7.69 0.18 -12.54
N ASP A 65 8.36 -0.98 -12.55
CA ASP A 65 8.77 -1.72 -11.35
C ASP A 65 9.98 -1.04 -10.64
N ALA A 66 9.82 0.25 -10.33
CA ALA A 66 10.82 1.06 -9.65
C ALA A 66 10.69 0.95 -8.12
N TYR A 67 11.74 1.31 -7.39
CA TYR A 67 11.77 1.22 -5.94
C TYR A 67 10.66 2.06 -5.28
N ASP A 68 10.54 3.33 -5.68
CA ASP A 68 9.57 4.28 -5.14
C ASP A 68 8.11 3.88 -5.41
N VAL A 69 7.86 3.23 -6.55
CA VAL A 69 6.54 2.69 -6.90
C VAL A 69 6.21 1.47 -6.05
N ARG A 70 7.18 0.56 -5.86
CA ARG A 70 7.04 -0.60 -4.98
C ARG A 70 6.79 -0.21 -3.53
N GLU A 71 7.49 0.81 -3.04
CA GLU A 71 7.34 1.35 -1.69
C GLU A 71 5.93 1.88 -1.48
N ARG A 72 5.44 2.77 -2.37
CA ARG A 72 4.06 3.28 -2.32
C ARG A 72 3.01 2.16 -2.38
N TYR A 73 3.20 1.19 -3.28
CA TYR A 73 2.33 0.02 -3.35
C TYR A 73 2.33 -0.77 -2.04
N SER A 74 3.50 -1.02 -1.45
CA SER A 74 3.64 -1.75 -0.18
C SER A 74 2.92 -1.05 0.97
N ILE A 75 3.08 0.27 1.11
CA ILE A 75 2.41 1.08 2.13
C ILE A 75 0.89 1.06 1.93
N GLN A 76 0.42 1.16 0.69
CA GLN A 76 -0.99 1.05 0.37
C GLN A 76 -1.55 -0.33 0.74
N GLN A 77 -0.86 -1.43 0.42
CA GLN A 77 -1.30 -2.78 0.81
C GLN A 77 -1.36 -2.94 2.34
N GLN A 78 -0.42 -2.35 3.07
CA GLN A 78 -0.43 -2.32 4.53
C GLN A 78 -1.64 -1.57 5.08
N ARG A 79 -1.94 -0.38 4.54
CA ARG A 79 -3.16 0.38 4.88
C ARG A 79 -4.43 -0.42 4.60
N ASP A 80 -4.53 -1.00 3.40
CA ASP A 80 -5.69 -1.79 2.99
C ASP A 80 -5.87 -3.04 3.85
N TYR A 81 -4.77 -3.62 4.34
CA TYR A 81 -4.82 -4.74 5.29
C TYR A 81 -5.32 -4.28 6.65
N LEU A 82 -4.77 -3.19 7.20
CA LEU A 82 -5.18 -2.66 8.49
C LEU A 82 -6.66 -2.24 8.49
N ALA A 83 -7.14 -1.62 7.41
CA ALA A 83 -8.54 -1.20 7.26
C ALA A 83 -9.53 -2.39 7.18
N ARG A 84 -9.06 -3.57 6.74
CA ARG A 84 -9.86 -4.80 6.64
C ARG A 84 -9.67 -5.74 7.83
N LEU A 85 -8.80 -5.39 8.76
CA LEU A 85 -8.50 -6.22 9.91
C LEU A 85 -9.71 -6.25 10.85
N ASP A 86 -10.23 -7.45 11.13
CA ASP A 86 -11.28 -7.61 12.13
C ASP A 86 -10.67 -7.46 13.54
N ILE A 87 -10.70 -6.23 14.06
CA ILE A 87 -10.20 -5.89 15.39
C ILE A 87 -10.94 -6.65 16.49
N SER A 88 -12.20 -7.05 16.26
CA SER A 88 -12.98 -7.80 17.25
C SER A 88 -12.44 -9.23 17.43
N ALA A 89 -11.89 -9.83 16.38
CA ALA A 89 -11.31 -11.17 16.40
C ALA A 89 -9.89 -11.23 17.00
N LEU A 90 -9.23 -10.09 17.23
CA LEU A 90 -7.87 -10.07 17.77
C LEU A 90 -7.84 -10.44 19.26
N SER A 91 -6.77 -11.10 19.70
CA SER A 91 -6.53 -11.37 21.12
C SER A 91 -6.11 -10.10 21.87
N SER A 92 -6.26 -10.08 23.19
CA SER A 92 -5.81 -8.94 24.02
C SER A 92 -4.30 -8.67 23.87
N LEU A 93 -3.49 -9.72 23.65
CA LEU A 93 -2.06 -9.57 23.39
C LEU A 93 -1.79 -8.82 22.08
N GLN A 94 -2.54 -9.16 21.01
CA GLN A 94 -2.43 -8.52 19.70
C GLN A 94 -2.89 -7.06 19.76
N ILE A 95 -3.99 -6.78 20.45
CA ILE A 95 -4.49 -5.41 20.68
C ILE A 95 -3.45 -4.56 21.42
N ASN A 96 -2.84 -5.10 22.48
CA ASN A 96 -1.80 -4.39 23.23
C ASN A 96 -0.57 -4.09 22.37
N HIS A 97 -0.16 -5.00 21.49
CA HIS A 97 0.96 -4.76 20.59
C HIS A 97 0.64 -3.77 19.46
N LEU A 98 -0.58 -3.77 18.94
CA LEU A 98 -1.06 -2.74 18.00
C LEU A 98 -0.96 -1.36 18.65
N TYR A 99 -1.46 -1.24 19.88
CA TYR A 99 -1.41 0.01 20.64
C TYR A 99 0.02 0.44 20.97
N ALA A 100 0.88 -0.50 21.41
CA ALA A 100 2.30 -0.23 21.64
C ALA A 100 3.01 0.24 20.35
N GLY A 101 2.70 -0.37 19.20
CA GLY A 101 3.18 0.06 17.89
C GLY A 101 2.79 1.51 17.61
N LEU A 102 1.55 1.88 17.85
CA LEU A 102 1.08 3.26 17.66
C LEU A 102 1.83 4.27 18.57
N HIS A 103 2.13 3.91 19.81
CA HIS A 103 2.96 4.73 20.71
C HIS A 103 4.40 4.89 20.22
N LEU A 104 5.01 3.81 19.71
CA LEU A 104 6.34 3.87 19.11
C LEU A 104 6.35 4.74 17.85
N ALA A 105 5.30 4.67 17.04
CA ALA A 105 5.16 5.53 15.85
C ALA A 105 5.21 7.02 16.22
N LYS A 106 4.53 7.43 17.30
CA LYS A 106 4.59 8.82 17.81
C LYS A 106 6.03 9.24 18.10
N ARG A 107 6.80 8.38 18.79
CA ARG A 107 8.21 8.65 19.12
C ARG A 107 9.12 8.71 17.89
N ALA A 108 8.78 7.94 16.85
CA ALA A 108 9.50 7.93 15.58
C ALA A 108 9.11 9.08 14.63
N GLY A 109 8.33 10.06 15.09
CA GLY A 109 7.92 11.21 14.26
C GLY A 109 6.64 10.97 13.44
N GLY A 110 5.88 9.92 13.72
CA GLY A 110 4.62 9.57 13.04
C GLY A 110 3.43 10.50 13.32
N GLY A 111 3.66 11.64 13.98
CA GLY A 111 2.63 12.62 14.32
C GLY A 111 1.91 12.36 15.64
N ALA A 112 0.86 13.15 15.91
CA ALA A 112 0.02 12.99 17.09
C ALA A 112 -0.76 11.66 17.04
N LEU A 113 -1.02 11.08 18.22
CA LEU A 113 -1.94 9.96 18.32
C LEU A 113 -3.36 10.45 17.96
N PRO A 114 -4.18 9.62 17.29
CA PRO A 114 -5.57 9.94 17.00
C PRO A 114 -6.47 9.84 18.26
N GLY A 115 -5.96 10.28 19.42
CA GLY A 115 -6.60 10.18 20.73
C GLY A 115 -5.84 9.27 21.70
N MET A 116 -6.52 8.90 22.77
CA MET A 116 -6.07 7.98 23.82
C MET A 116 -7.25 7.10 24.25
N PRO A 117 -7.04 5.86 24.70
CA PRO A 117 -8.12 5.05 25.23
C PRO A 117 -8.70 5.69 26.50
N ILE A 118 -10.01 5.54 26.69
CA ILE A 118 -10.73 6.03 27.89
C ILE A 118 -10.20 5.32 29.15
N ALA A 119 -9.81 4.05 29.01
CA ALA A 119 -9.12 3.28 30.04
C ALA A 119 -8.02 2.43 29.40
N GLU A 120 -6.83 2.38 30.02
CA GLU A 120 -5.71 1.52 29.61
C GLU A 120 -5.91 0.03 29.99
N THR A 121 -7.17 -0.38 30.13
CA THR A 121 -7.59 -1.78 30.20
C THR A 121 -7.58 -2.40 28.80
N PRO A 122 -7.41 -3.73 28.66
CA PRO A 122 -7.49 -4.40 27.35
C PRO A 122 -8.76 -4.07 26.55
N GLU A 123 -9.91 -4.00 27.22
CA GLU A 123 -11.21 -3.67 26.63
C GLU A 123 -11.25 -2.21 26.16
N GLY A 124 -10.78 -1.27 26.99
CA GLY A 124 -10.70 0.14 26.64
C GLY A 124 -9.74 0.42 25.47
N ILE A 125 -8.60 -0.28 25.40
CA ILE A 125 -7.68 -0.20 24.26
C ILE A 125 -8.34 -0.79 23.00
N ARG A 126 -9.05 -1.92 23.13
CA ARG A 126 -9.78 -2.53 22.01
C ARG A 126 -10.81 -1.56 21.41
N SER A 127 -11.68 -0.99 22.24
CA SER A 127 -12.68 -0.01 21.79
C SER A 127 -12.01 1.18 21.11
N TYR A 128 -10.91 1.70 21.67
CA TYR A 128 -10.15 2.78 21.06
C TYR A 128 -9.61 2.44 19.67
N ILE A 129 -9.02 1.25 19.48
CA ILE A 129 -8.53 0.83 18.15
C ILE A 129 -9.69 0.59 17.17
N GLN A 130 -10.84 0.10 17.64
CA GLN A 130 -12.04 -0.13 16.81
C GLN A 130 -12.68 1.16 16.32
N GLU A 131 -12.75 2.18 17.17
CA GLU A 131 -13.36 3.48 16.86
C GLU A 131 -12.43 4.40 16.08
N MET A 132 -11.14 4.06 16.01
CA MET A 132 -10.14 4.83 15.31
C MET A 132 -10.44 4.90 13.81
N ASN A 133 -10.43 6.11 13.25
CA ASN A 133 -10.42 6.27 11.80
C ASN A 133 -9.05 5.87 11.23
N LEU A 134 -8.89 4.60 10.87
CA LEU A 134 -7.64 4.05 10.35
C LEU A 134 -7.16 4.74 9.06
N SER A 135 -8.07 5.38 8.30
CA SER A 135 -7.72 6.11 7.08
C SER A 135 -6.85 7.35 7.33
N THR A 136 -6.96 7.96 8.52
CA THR A 136 -6.24 9.19 8.87
C THR A 136 -4.86 8.95 9.47
N LEU A 137 -4.49 7.68 9.68
CA LEU A 137 -3.17 7.33 10.21
C LEU A 137 -2.07 7.75 9.24
N SER A 138 -0.92 8.15 9.76
CA SER A 138 0.29 8.35 8.96
C SER A 138 0.87 7.00 8.52
N GLU A 139 1.73 7.01 7.51
CA GLU A 139 2.40 5.80 7.03
C GLU A 139 3.22 5.13 8.15
N ILE A 140 3.93 5.92 8.96
CA ILE A 140 4.69 5.45 10.11
C ILE A 140 3.76 4.77 11.12
N GLN A 141 2.59 5.35 11.43
CA GLN A 141 1.63 4.75 12.34
C GLN A 141 1.15 3.38 11.83
N VAL A 142 0.79 3.28 10.54
CA VAL A 142 0.36 2.01 9.93
C VAL A 142 1.48 0.96 10.02
N MET A 143 2.71 1.32 9.63
CA MET A 143 3.85 0.39 9.64
C MET A 143 4.14 -0.16 11.03
N TYR A 144 4.15 0.71 12.06
CA TYR A 144 4.45 0.29 13.42
C TYR A 144 3.32 -0.51 14.07
N MET A 145 2.05 -0.15 13.80
CA MET A 145 0.90 -0.95 14.26
C MET A 145 1.00 -2.38 13.71
N LEU A 146 1.19 -2.53 12.40
CA LEU A 146 1.30 -3.85 11.77
C LEU A 146 2.55 -4.62 12.22
N THR A 147 3.65 -3.93 12.50
CA THR A 147 4.84 -4.54 13.08
C THR A 147 4.55 -5.11 14.46
N GLY A 148 3.85 -4.34 15.32
CA GLY A 148 3.40 -4.81 16.63
C GLY A 148 2.52 -6.06 16.51
N LEU A 149 1.52 -6.02 15.63
CA LEU A 149 0.64 -7.17 15.37
C LEU A 149 1.42 -8.41 14.93
N LYS A 150 2.37 -8.25 14.00
CA LYS A 150 3.21 -9.34 13.50
C LYS A 150 4.06 -9.99 14.60
N ILE A 151 4.60 -9.19 15.52
CA ILE A 151 5.35 -9.69 16.69
C ILE A 151 4.43 -10.55 17.57
N ALA A 152 3.22 -10.07 17.87
CA ALA A 152 2.26 -10.77 18.71
C ALA A 152 1.70 -12.06 18.09
N THR A 153 1.85 -12.27 16.79
CA THR A 153 1.37 -13.48 16.08
C THR A 153 2.44 -14.57 15.98
N LYS A 154 3.69 -14.26 16.31
CA LYS A 154 4.83 -15.20 16.27
C LYS A 154 5.14 -15.85 17.62
N ASN A 155 4.45 -15.43 18.68
CA ASN A 155 4.54 -15.97 20.02
C ASN A 155 3.31 -16.83 20.31
#